data_AF-A0A2D8WVT4-F1
#
_entry.id   AF-A0A2D8WVT4-F1
#
_cell.length_a   1.000
_cell.length_b   1.000
_cell.length_c   1.000
_cell.angle_alpha   90.00
_cell.angle_beta   90.00
_cell.angle_gamma   90.00
#
_symmetry.space_group_name_H-M   'P 1'
#
loop_
_entity.id
_entity.type
_entity.pdbx_description
1 polymer ?
#
loop_
_entity_poly.entity_id
_entity_poly.type
_entity_poly.pdbx_seq_one_letter_code
_entity_poly.pdbx_strand_id
1 'polypeptide(L)'
;MRDFFIRSMEWIVNIFITLGAIAVVVSGLVVMFSDQGGFLRGLAVLFGGAIYLIVVGGIIYLGLGIYNNTRRTAEAVEALVSRQTP
;
A
#
# COMPACT_ATOMS: atom_id res chain seq x y z
N MET A 1 -10.39 -11.18 -16.94
CA MET A 1 -8.95 -10.81 -16.87
C MET A 1 -8.70 -9.52 -16.07
N ARG A 2 -9.60 -8.54 -16.11
CA ARG A 2 -9.43 -7.23 -15.45
C ARG A 2 -9.48 -7.27 -13.92
N ASP A 3 -10.41 -8.01 -13.34
CA ASP A 3 -10.47 -8.16 -11.87
C ASP A 3 -9.31 -9.00 -11.33
N PHE A 4 -8.75 -9.89 -12.17
CA PHE A 4 -7.51 -10.58 -11.86
C PHE A 4 -6.33 -9.60 -11.74
N PHE A 5 -6.18 -8.64 -12.66
CA PHE A 5 -5.08 -7.67 -12.60
C PHE A 5 -5.14 -6.80 -11.33
N ILE A 6 -6.30 -6.18 -11.07
CA ILE A 6 -6.46 -5.29 -9.91
C ILE A 6 -6.27 -6.06 -8.60
N ARG A 7 -6.90 -7.22 -8.47
CA ARG A 7 -6.78 -8.05 -7.27
C ARG A 7 -5.36 -8.59 -7.09
N SER A 8 -4.65 -8.91 -8.18
CA SER A 8 -3.25 -9.33 -8.10
C SER A 8 -2.34 -8.18 -7.67
N MET A 9 -2.56 -6.96 -8.19
CA MET A 9 -1.83 -5.77 -7.75
C MET A 9 -2.06 -5.49 -6.27
N GLU A 10 -3.31 -5.55 -5.81
CA GLU A 10 -3.63 -5.39 -4.39
C GLU A 10 -2.93 -6.44 -3.51
N TRP A 11 -2.93 -7.71 -3.93
CA TRP A 11 -2.22 -8.78 -3.24
C TRP A 11 -0.71 -8.55 -3.18
N ILE A 12 -0.11 -8.16 -4.31
CA ILE A 12 1.33 -7.86 -4.38
C ILE A 12 1.68 -6.71 -3.43
N VAL A 13 0.90 -5.63 -3.44
CA VAL A 13 1.11 -4.48 -2.55
C VAL A 13 0.98 -4.89 -1.08
N ASN A 14 -0.06 -5.67 -0.74
CA ASN A 14 -0.23 -6.23 0.61
C ASN A 14 0.99 -7.03 1.06
N ILE A 15 1.52 -7.89 0.19
CA ILE A 15 2.71 -8.70 0.48
C ILE A 15 3.92 -7.80 0.75
N PHE A 16 4.18 -6.82 -0.11
CA PHE A 16 5.32 -5.91 0.07
C PHE A 16 5.21 -5.05 1.34
N ILE A 17 4.02 -4.54 1.67
CA ILE A 17 3.82 -3.76 2.90
C ILE A 17 3.98 -4.65 4.13
N THR A 18 3.48 -5.89 4.08
CA THR A 18 3.62 -6.85 5.18
C THR A 18 5.09 -7.21 5.41
N LEU A 19 5.82 -7.55 4.35
CA LEU A 19 7.24 -7.83 4.43
C LEU A 19 8.04 -6.60 4.86
N GLY A 20 7.66 -5.41 4.38
CA GLY A 20 8.25 -4.14 4.79
C GLY A 20 8.03 -3.86 6.28
N ALA A 21 6.84 -4.12 6.81
CA ALA A 21 6.52 -3.97 8.23
C ALA A 21 7.38 -4.90 9.10
N ILE A 22 7.51 -6.16 8.69
CA ILE A 22 8.40 -7.12 9.35
C ILE A 22 9.84 -6.62 9.30
N ALA A 23 10.31 -6.16 8.14
CA ALA A 23 11.67 -5.64 7.98
C ALA A 23 11.94 -4.45 8.89
N VAL A 24 11.01 -3.49 9.00
CA VAL A 24 11.11 -2.32 9.90
C VAL A 24 11.17 -2.75 11.35
N VAL A 25 10.31 -3.67 11.78
CA VAL A 25 10.31 -4.17 13.17
C VAL A 25 11.62 -4.86 13.50
N VAL A 26 12.08 -5.78 12.63
CA VAL A 26 13.33 -6.51 12.83
C VAL A 26 14.52 -5.56 12.87
N SER A 27 14.63 -4.64 11.90
CA SER A 27 15.73 -3.69 11.87
C SER A 27 15.71 -2.71 13.04
N GLY A 28 14.54 -2.25 13.47
CA GLY A 28 14.39 -1.45 14.69
C GLY A 28 14.89 -2.17 15.94
N LEU A 29 14.51 -3.45 16.12
CA LEU A 29 14.98 -4.27 17.24
C LEU A 29 16.49 -4.54 17.16
N VAL A 30 17.03 -4.85 15.97
CA VAL A 30 18.47 -5.06 15.77
C VAL A 30 19.25 -3.81 16.16
N VAL A 31 18.82 -2.62 15.72
CA VAL A 31 19.48 -1.36 16.08
C VAL A 31 19.36 -1.10 17.59
N MET A 32 18.17 -1.31 18.16
CA MET A 32 17.89 -1.08 19.59
C MET A 32 18.84 -1.85 20.52
N PHE A 33 19.14 -3.11 20.18
CA PHE A 33 19.96 -4.01 20.99
C PHE A 33 21.41 -4.17 20.48
N SER A 34 21.80 -3.38 19.48
CA SER A 34 23.19 -3.36 19.01
C SER A 34 24.05 -2.40 19.84
N ASP A 35 25.33 -2.75 20.01
CA ASP A 35 26.32 -1.96 20.76
C ASP A 35 26.48 -0.52 20.21
N GLN A 36 26.28 -0.34 18.90
CA GLN A 36 26.37 0.97 18.24
C GLN A 36 25.03 1.71 18.11
N GLY A 37 23.90 1.02 18.17
CA GLY A 37 22.59 1.60 17.87
C GLY A 37 21.90 2.17 19.11
N GLY A 38 21.83 1.41 20.20
CA GLY A 38 21.17 1.84 21.43
C GLY A 38 19.65 2.10 21.28
N PHE A 39 18.98 2.27 22.42
CA PHE A 39 17.52 2.22 22.49
C PHE A 39 16.82 3.32 21.67
N LEU A 40 17.27 4.56 21.81
CA LEU A 40 16.64 5.71 21.14
C LEU A 40 16.75 5.65 19.61
N ARG A 41 17.88 5.15 19.07
CA ARG A 41 18.02 5.02 17.60
C ARG A 41 17.13 3.91 17.07
N GLY A 42 17.01 2.79 17.80
CA GLY A 42 16.06 1.73 17.44
C GLY A 42 14.62 2.24 17.41
N LEU A 43 14.22 3.05 18.39
CA LEU A 43 12.90 3.67 18.42
C LEU A 43 12.68 4.63 17.24
N ALA A 44 13.70 5.41 16.86
CA ALA A 44 13.65 6.29 15.70
C ALA A 44 13.49 5.49 14.38
N VAL A 45 14.15 4.34 14.25
CA VAL A 45 13.98 3.43 13.10
C VAL A 45 12.56 2.89 13.04
N LEU A 46 11.98 2.46 14.16
CA LEU A 46 10.60 1.97 14.21
C LEU A 46 9.61 3.05 13.80
N PHE A 47 9.72 4.25 14.37
CA PHE A 47 8.83 5.37 14.05
C PHE A 47 9.00 5.83 12.60
N GLY A 48 10.24 6.05 12.16
CA GLY A 48 10.53 6.49 10.79
C GLY A 48 10.09 5.46 9.75
N GLY A 49 10.37 4.18 9.99
CA GLY A 49 9.96 3.09 9.13
C GLY A 49 8.43 2.92 9.07
N ALA A 50 7.73 3.03 10.21
CA ALA A 50 6.28 2.98 10.23
C ALA A 50 5.64 4.12 9.44
N ILE A 51 6.11 5.36 9.64
CA ILE A 51 5.66 6.53 8.88
C ILE A 51 5.93 6.33 7.38
N TYR A 52 7.12 5.86 7.02
CA TYR A 52 7.49 5.57 5.64
C TYR A 52 6.53 4.55 5.00
N LEU A 53 6.26 3.44 5.68
CA LEU A 53 5.34 2.40 5.17
C LEU A 53 3.90 2.92 5.02
N ILE A 54 3.42 3.73 5.97
CA ILE A 54 2.09 4.34 5.88
C ILE A 54 2.00 5.28 4.68
N VAL A 55 2.99 6.15 4.48
CA VAL A 55 3.00 7.12 3.37
C VAL A 55 3.10 6.39 2.04
N VAL A 56 4.10 5.51 1.88
CA VAL A 56 4.32 4.80 0.61
C VAL A 56 3.18 3.85 0.31
N GLY A 57 2.78 3.03 1.28
CA GLY A 57 1.65 2.12 1.13
C GLY A 57 0.35 2.86 0.87
N GLY A 58 0.11 3.95 1.59
CA GLY A 58 -1.06 4.81 1.42
C GLY A 58 -1.14 5.42 0.01
N ILE A 59 -0.04 5.92 -0.53
CA ILE A 59 0.01 6.46 -1.91
C ILE A 59 -0.30 5.36 -2.93
N ILE A 60 0.25 4.16 -2.75
CA ILE A 60 0.01 3.03 -3.67
C ILE A 60 -1.47 2.62 -3.64
N TYR A 61 -2.06 2.44 -2.45
CA TYR A 61 -3.49 2.12 -2.33
C TYR A 61 -4.39 3.24 -2.85
N LEU A 62 -4.01 4.50 -2.63
CA LEU A 62 -4.73 5.64 -3.18
C LEU A 62 -4.75 5.57 -4.72
N GLY A 63 -3.60 5.29 -5.35
CA GLY A 63 -3.51 5.12 -6.79
C GLY A 63 -4.40 3.98 -7.32
N LEU A 64 -4.36 2.82 -6.66
CA LEU A 64 -5.24 1.69 -6.98
C LEU A 64 -6.73 2.04 -6.80
N GLY A 65 -7.06 2.79 -5.74
CA GLY A 65 -8.41 3.26 -5.46
C GLY A 65 -8.93 4.24 -6.50
N ILE A 66 -8.12 5.21 -6.91
CA ILE A 66 -8.44 6.16 -7.99
C ILE A 66 -8.70 5.40 -9.29
N TYR A 67 -7.80 4.48 -9.67
CA TYR A 67 -7.98 3.67 -10.88
C TYR A 67 -9.32 2.90 -10.85
N ASN A 68 -9.63 2.26 -9.72
CA ASN A 68 -10.89 1.54 -9.56
C ASN A 68 -12.12 2.45 -9.65
N ASN A 69 -12.07 3.63 -9.07
CA ASN A 69 -13.18 4.59 -9.09
C ASN A 69 -13.41 5.17 -10.48
N THR A 70 -12.34 5.55 -11.18
CA THR A 70 -12.41 6.03 -12.57
C THR A 70 -13.01 4.96 -13.48
N ARG A 71 -12.57 3.70 -13.32
CA ARG A 71 -13.13 2.57 -14.07
C ARG A 71 -14.63 2.38 -13.83
N ARG A 72 -15.06 2.33 -12.56
CA ARG A 72 -16.49 2.17 -12.20
C ARG A 72 -17.34 3.31 -12.76
N THR A 73 -16.78 4.51 -12.82
CA THR A 73 -17.44 5.67 -13.42
C THR A 73 -17.61 5.49 -14.92
N ALA A 74 -16.56 5.05 -15.64
CA ALA A 74 -16.64 4.78 -17.07
C ALA A 74 -17.70 3.70 -17.38
N GLU A 75 -17.71 2.59 -16.63
CA GLU A 75 -18.71 1.52 -16.79
C GLU A 75 -20.14 2.01 -16.53
N ALA A 76 -20.34 2.84 -15.52
CA ALA A 76 -21.65 3.44 -15.24
C ALA A 76 -22.11 4.36 -16.37
N VAL A 77 -21.20 5.15 -16.96
CA VAL A 77 -21.51 6.02 -18.09
C VAL A 77 -21.87 5.21 -19.34
N GLU A 78 -21.11 4.17 -19.67
CA GLU A 78 -21.42 3.26 -20.79
C GLU A 78 -22.79 2.59 -20.60
N ALA A 79 -23.12 2.16 -19.38
CA ALA A 79 -24.42 1.58 -19.04
C ALA A 79 -25.57 2.60 -19.15
N LEU A 80 -25.31 3.88 -18.85
CA LEU A 80 -26.32 4.95 -19.03
C LEU A 80 -26.58 5.24 -20.50
N VAL A 81 -25.52 5.33 -21.32
CA VAL A 81 -25.63 5.58 -22.76
C VAL A 81 -26.38 4.44 -23.45
N SER A 82 -26.02 3.19 -23.15
CA SER A 82 -26.68 2.01 -23.75
C SER A 82 -28.16 1.87 -23.38
N ARG A 83 -28.60 2.45 -22.26
CA ARG A 83 -30.03 2.51 -21.88
C ARG A 83 -30.79 3.66 -22.54
N GLN A 84 -30.11 4.70 -23.01
CA GLN A 84 -30.73 5.89 -23.61
C GLN A 84 -30.86 5.79 -25.13
N THR A 85 -30.07 4.95 -25.78
CA THR A 85 -30.26 4.60 -27.20
C THR A 85 -31.37 3.54 -27.33
N PRO A 86 -32.46 3.80 -28.09
CA PRO A 86 -33.58 2.87 -28.28
C PRO A 86 -33.20 1.60 -29.04
#